data_AF-A0A2J6HR53-F1
#
_entry.id   AF-A0A2J6HR53-F1
#
_cell.length_a   1.000
_cell.length_b   1.000
_cell.length_c   1.000
_cell.angle_alpha   90.00
_cell.angle_beta   90.00
_cell.angle_gamma   90.00
#
_symmetry.space_group_name_H-M   'P 1'
#
loop_
_entity.id
_entity.type
_entity.pdbx_description
1 polymer ?
#
loop_
_entity_poly.entity_id
_entity_poly.type
_entity_poly.pdbx_seq_one_letter_code
_entity_poly.pdbx_strand_id
1 'polypeptide(L)' 'KGEVLPKSLALNRIWGDANYFTTRSMDVYRAKLRKYLADDPTIKIITLHGAGYRMIFP' A
#
# COMPACT_ATOMS: atom_id res chain seq x y z
N LYS A 1 8.93 10.98 7.96
CA LYS A 1 7.48 10.64 7.82
C LYS A 1 7.07 10.74 6.35
N GLY A 2 6.68 9.64 5.70
CA GLY A 2 6.29 9.65 4.29
C GLY A 2 4.97 10.40 4.02
N GLU A 3 4.80 10.85 2.78
CA GLU A 3 3.57 11.45 2.26
C GLU A 3 2.48 10.38 2.03
N VAL A 4 1.23 10.82 1.88
CA VAL A 4 0.12 9.92 1.56
C VAL A 4 0.15 9.62 0.06
N LEU A 5 0.27 8.35 -0.30
CA LEU A 5 0.21 7.88 -1.67
C LEU A 5 -1.24 7.53 -2.02
N PRO A 6 -1.88 8.25 -2.97
CA PRO A 6 -3.24 7.92 -3.41
C PRO A 6 -3.33 6.50 -3.96
N LYS A 7 -4.44 5.82 -3.66
CA LYS A 7 -4.65 4.42 -4.08
C LYS A 7 -4.63 4.26 -5.60
N SER A 8 -5.30 5.15 -6.33
CA SER A 8 -5.31 5.16 -7.80
C SER A 8 -3.90 5.35 -8.39
N LEU A 9 -3.10 6.25 -7.80
CA LEU A 9 -1.72 6.47 -8.22
C LEU A 9 -0.85 5.24 -7.97
N ALA A 10 -0.98 4.59 -6.81
CA ALA A 10 -0.26 3.37 -6.50
C ALA A 10 -0.63 2.23 -7.46
N LEU A 11 -1.93 2.07 -7.74
CA LEU A 11 -2.43 1.04 -8.65
C LEU A 11 -1.94 1.27 -10.08
N ASN A 12 -2.05 2.49 -10.60
CA ASN A 12 -1.54 2.84 -11.94
C ASN A 12 -0.02 2.68 -12.04
N ARG A 13 0.73 3.02 -10.99
CA ARG A 13 2.19 2.83 -10.97
C ARG A 13 2.62 1.36 -11.05
N ILE A 14 1.87 0.47 -10.39
CA ILE A 14 2.25 -0.95 -10.28
C ILE A 14 1.67 -1.78 -11.44
N TRP A 15 0.42 -1.52 -11.82
CA TRP A 15 -0.33 -2.32 -12.80
C TRP A 15 -0.65 -1.59 -14.10
N GLY A 16 -0.41 -0.27 -14.20
CA GLY A 16 -0.75 0.53 -15.38
C GLY A 16 -2.23 0.88 -15.52
N ASP A 17 -3.12 0.17 -14.81
CA ASP A 17 -4.56 0.42 -14.80
C ASP A 17 -5.16 0.23 -13.40
N ALA A 18 -5.83 1.27 -12.91
CA ALA A 18 -6.55 1.29 -11.66
C ALA A 18 -8.01 0.88 -11.90
N ASN A 19 -8.27 -0.43 -11.82
CA ASN A 19 -9.60 -1.01 -11.94
C ASN A 19 -9.97 -1.83 -10.68
N TYR A 20 -11.19 -2.38 -10.67
CA TYR A 20 -11.70 -3.17 -9.53
C TYR A 20 -10.81 -4.39 -9.21
N PHE A 21 -10.26 -5.05 -10.24
CA PHE A 21 -9.42 -6.24 -10.06
C PHE A 21 -8.04 -5.89 -9.48
N THR A 22 -7.40 -4.82 -9.97
CA THR A 22 -6.11 -4.36 -9.45
C THR A 22 -6.26 -3.82 -8.02
N THR A 23 -7.40 -3.17 -7.73
CA THR A 23 -7.78 -2.76 -6.38
C THR A 23 -7.87 -3.94 -5.39
N ARG A 24 -8.53 -5.04 -5.77
CA ARG A 24 -8.64 -6.23 -4.92
C ARG A 24 -7.30 -6.97 -4.78
N SER A 25 -6.50 -6.96 -5.85
CA SER A 25 -5.15 -7.53 -5.84
C SER A 25 -4.22 -6.80 -4.89
N MET A 26 -4.30 -5.45 -4.83
CA MET A 26 -3.49 -4.63 -3.93
C MET A 26 -3.61 -5.04 -2.46
N ASP A 27 -4.80 -5.44 -2.00
CA ASP A 27 -4.99 -5.89 -0.61
C ASP A 27 -4.21 -7.18 -0.31
N VAL A 28 -4.13 -8.11 -1.28
CA VAL A 28 -3.34 -9.34 -1.20
C VAL A 28 -1.84 -9.01 -1.16
N TYR A 29 -1.37 -8.13 -2.05
CA TYR A 29 0.03 -7.72 -2.07
C TYR A 29 0.43 -6.96 -0.81
N ARG A 30 -0.43 -6.10 -0.26
CA ARG A 30 -0.19 -5.45 1.03
C ARG A 30 -0.06 -6.48 2.16
N ALA A 31 -0.90 -7.51 2.18
CA ALA A 31 -0.80 -8.57 3.18
C ALA A 31 0.52 -9.35 3.05
N LYS A 32 0.97 -9.65 1.82
CA LYS A 32 2.28 -10.25 1.57
C LYS A 32 3.43 -9.34 1.99
N LEU A 33 3.39 -8.05 1.64
CA LEU A 33 4.42 -7.09 2.00
C LEU A 33 4.57 -6.96 3.52
N ARG A 34 3.45 -6.93 4.24
CA ARG A 34 3.47 -6.92 5.72
C ARG A 34 4.08 -8.18 6.32
N LYS A 35 3.93 -9.34 5.67
CA LYS A 35 4.62 -10.57 6.11
C LYS A 35 6.12 -10.48 5.88
N TYR A 36 6.56 -9.95 4.74
CA TYR A 36 8.00 -9.76 4.47
C TYR A 36 8.65 -8.72 5.40
N LEU A 37 7.88 -7.70 5.79
CA LEU A 37 8.33 -6.65 6.71
C LEU A 37 8.05 -6.98 8.18
N ALA A 38 7.60 -8.21 8.50
CA ALA A 38 7.23 -8.58 9.85
C ALA A 38 8.42 -8.56 10.82
N ASP A 39 9.64 -8.78 10.30
CA ASP A 39 10.88 -8.79 11.09
C ASP A 39 11.30 -7.40 11.55
N ASP A 40 10.80 -6.34 10.92
CA ASP A 40 11.07 -4.95 11.29
C ASP A 40 9.80 -4.25 11.83
N PRO A 41 9.60 -4.19 13.15
CA PRO A 41 8.41 -3.57 13.75
C PRO A 41 8.37 -2.05 13.60
N THR A 42 9.46 -1.42 13.15
CA THR A 42 9.54 0.03 12.93
C THR A 42 8.88 0.43 11.60
N ILE A 43 8.72 -0.52 10.68
CA ILE A 43 8.10 -0.32 9.37
C ILE A 43 6.60 -0.66 9.44
N LYS A 44 5.75 0.32 9.15
CA LYS A 44 4.28 0.13 9.13
C LYS A 44 3.66 0.73 7.89
N ILE A 45 2.79 -0.05 7.24
CA ILE A 45 1.97 0.41 6.12
C ILE A 45 0.57 0.67 6.65
N ILE A 46 0.16 1.93 6.66
CA ILE A 46 -1.17 2.38 7.11
C ILE A 46 -2.05 2.62 5.89
N THR A 47 -3.29 2.14 5.95
CA THR A 47 -4.32 2.48 4.98
C THR A 47 -5.13 3.64 5.55
N LEU A 48 -5.16 4.77 4.84
CA LEU A 48 -6.04 5.90 5.14
C LEU A 48 -7.28 5.74 4.28
N HIS A 49 -8.41 5.39 4.89
CA HIS A 49 -9.68 5.19 4.19
C HIS A 49 -10.05 6.46 3.40
N GLY A 50 -10.34 6.31 2.10
CA GLY A 50 -10.62 7.43 1.20
C GLY A 50 -9.40 8.20 0.66
N ALA A 51 -8.23 8.12 1.30
CA ALA A 51 -7.06 8.89 0.88
C ALA A 51 -5.96 8.03 0.20
N GLY A 52 -5.69 6.82 0.69
CA GLY A 52 -4.67 5.94 0.10
C GLY A 52 -3.80 5.21 1.14
N TYR A 53 -2.50 5.11 0.87
CA TYR A 53 -1.54 4.40 1.71
C TYR A 53 -0.46 5.32 2.22
N ARG A 54 0.00 5.07 3.45
CA ARG A 54 1.13 5.79 4.03
C ARG A 54 2.10 4.80 4.64
N MET A 55 3.39 4.99 4.36
CA MET A 55 4.46 4.24 5.01
C MET A 55 5.01 5.04 6.19
N ILE A 56 5.13 4.36 7.33
CA ILE A 56 5.86 4.83 8.51
C ILE A 56 7.11 3.98 8.62
N PHE A 57 8.22 4.66 8.85
CA PHE A 57 9.56 4.16 9.14
C PHE A 57 10.18 5.16 10.12
N PRO A 58 11.21 4.75 10.88
CA PRO A 58 11.90 5.63 11.84
C PRO A 58 12.44 6.90 11.20
#